data_AF-A0A4Q3FWD6-F1
#
_entry.id   AF-A0A4Q3FWD6-F1
#
_cell.length_a   1.000
_cell.length_b   1.000
_cell.length_c   1.000
_cell.angle_alpha   90.00
_cell.angle_beta   90.00
_cell.angle_gamma   90.00
#
_symmetry.space_group_name_H-M   'P 1'
#
loop_
_entity.id
_entity.type
_entity.pdbx_description
1 polymer ?
#
loop_
_entity_poly.entity_id
_entity_poly.type
_entity_poly.pdbx_seq_one_letter_code
_entity_poly.pdbx_strand_id
1 'polypeptide(L)' 'MEIALPEDGDFGGALGAARLALCAATGADPQAVMTMPPIETTIAPDKNLSAAYSDQYARYRALYPAIEEARQ' A
#
# COMPACT_ATOMS: atom_id res chain seq x y z
N MET A 1 -0.71 10.89 -6.31
CA MET A 1 -0.32 9.51 -6.65
C MET A 1 -1.58 8.69 -6.66
N GLU A 2 -1.76 7.82 -7.64
CA GLU A 2 -2.91 6.93 -7.72
C GLU A 2 -2.73 5.73 -6.78
N ILE A 3 -3.82 5.12 -6.37
CA ILE A 3 -3.82 3.92 -5.52
C ILE A 3 -4.34 2.76 -6.36
N ALA A 4 -3.54 1.71 -6.53
CA ALA A 4 -3.96 0.48 -7.20
C ALA A 4 -4.57 -0.47 -6.16
N LEU A 5 -5.84 -0.84 -6.37
CA LEU A 5 -6.55 -1.84 -5.60
C LEU A 5 -6.41 -3.19 -6.31
N PRO A 6 -5.71 -4.18 -5.74
CA PRO A 6 -5.65 -5.52 -6.32
C PRO A 6 -7.01 -6.22 -6.23
N GLU A 7 -7.25 -7.17 -7.13
CA GLU A 7 -8.35 -8.13 -6.98
C GLU A 7 -8.21 -8.92 -5.66
N ASP A 8 -9.33 -9.46 -5.16
CA ASP A 8 -9.32 -10.31 -3.98
C ASP A 8 -8.47 -11.57 -4.22
N GLY A 9 -7.61 -11.91 -3.26
CA GLY A 9 -6.67 -13.02 -3.38
C GLY A 9 -5.61 -13.07 -2.28
N ASP A 10 -4.97 -14.22 -2.12
CA ASP A 10 -3.90 -14.41 -1.13
C ASP A 10 -2.53 -14.03 -1.74
N PHE A 11 -2.21 -12.74 -1.69
CA PHE A 11 -0.91 -12.20 -2.08
C PHE A 11 -0.02 -11.88 -0.87
N GLY A 12 -0.30 -12.52 0.27
CA GLY A 12 0.39 -12.29 1.54
C GLY A 12 1.79 -12.90 1.62
N GLY A 13 2.38 -12.82 2.82
CA GLY A 13 3.76 -13.30 3.07
C GLY A 13 3.97 -14.78 2.76
N ALA A 14 2.94 -15.62 2.89
CA ALA A 14 3.01 -17.05 2.59
C ALA A 14 3.25 -17.31 1.09
N LEU A 15 2.48 -16.66 0.20
CA LEU A 15 2.70 -16.75 -1.25
C LEU A 15 4.08 -16.21 -1.62
N GLY A 16 4.52 -15.12 -0.98
CA GLY A 16 5.87 -14.57 -1.17
C GLY A 16 6.96 -15.59 -0.87
N ALA A 17 6.87 -16.29 0.27
CA ALA A 17 7.81 -17.35 0.63
C ALA A 17 7.80 -18.52 -0.35
N ALA A 18 6.60 -18.94 -0.80
CA ALA A 18 6.47 -20.00 -1.80
C ALA A 18 7.12 -19.62 -3.14
N ARG A 19 6.94 -18.38 -3.61
CA ARG A 19 7.57 -17.86 -4.83
C ARG A 19 9.10 -17.79 -4.70
N LEU A 20 9.62 -17.40 -3.54
CA LEU A 20 11.06 -17.43 -3.26
C LEU A 20 11.62 -18.86 -3.35
N ALA A 21 10.94 -19.83 -2.73
CA ALA A 21 11.32 -21.23 -2.81
C ALA A 21 11.29 -21.76 -4.25
N LEU A 22 10.29 -21.37 -5.04
CA LEU A 22 10.20 -21.70 -6.46
C LEU A 22 11.43 -21.19 -7.25
N CYS A 23 11.80 -19.92 -7.10
CA CYS A 23 12.98 -19.37 -7.77
C CYS A 23 14.26 -20.11 -7.37
N ALA A 24 14.44 -20.37 -6.07
CA ALA A 24 15.62 -21.09 -5.56
C ALA A 24 15.71 -22.53 -6.08
N ALA A 25 14.58 -23.24 -6.16
CA ALA A 25 14.55 -24.63 -6.59
C ALA A 25 14.69 -24.80 -8.11
N THR A 26 14.22 -23.83 -8.90
CA THR A 26 14.12 -23.96 -10.36
C THR A 26 15.11 -23.10 -11.13
N GLY A 27 15.74 -22.12 -10.48
CA GLY A 27 16.55 -21.10 -11.16
C GLY A 27 15.71 -20.14 -12.01
N ALA A 28 14.39 -20.12 -11.86
CA ALA A 28 13.51 -19.18 -12.56
C ALA A 28 13.90 -17.73 -12.23
N ASP A 29 13.83 -16.87 -13.25
CA ASP A 29 14.06 -15.43 -13.08
C ASP A 29 13.06 -14.84 -12.08
N PRO A 30 13.52 -14.25 -10.95
CA PRO A 30 12.63 -13.63 -9.99
C PRO A 30 11.71 -12.56 -10.58
N GLN A 31 12.12 -11.84 -11.62
CA GLN A 31 11.25 -10.82 -12.26
C GLN A 31 10.03 -11.45 -12.95
N ALA A 32 10.18 -12.67 -13.47
CA ALA A 32 9.09 -13.41 -14.09
C ALA A 32 8.15 -14.07 -13.06
N VAL A 33 8.62 -14.30 -11.83
CA VAL A 33 7.85 -14.97 -10.76
C VAL A 33 7.18 -13.98 -9.81
N MET A 34 7.84 -12.87 -9.47
CA MET A 34 7.37 -11.85 -8.52
C MET A 34 6.54 -10.77 -9.23
N THR A 35 5.49 -11.21 -9.93
CA THR A 35 4.64 -10.31 -10.71
C THR A 35 3.59 -9.62 -9.85
N MET A 36 3.21 -8.41 -10.28
CA MET A 36 2.10 -7.65 -9.72
C MET A 36 0.81 -8.46 -9.87
N PRO A 37 -0.04 -8.57 -8.82
CA PRO A 37 -1.34 -9.21 -8.95
C PRO A 37 -2.24 -8.43 -9.92
N PRO A 38 -3.32 -9.05 -10.41
CA PRO A 38 -4.36 -8.35 -11.14
C PRO A 38 -4.89 -7.14 -10.34
N ILE A 39 -5.07 -6.01 -11.03
CA ILE A 39 -5.59 -4.78 -10.43
C ILE A 39 -7.08 -4.69 -10.75
N GLU A 40 -7.91 -4.70 -9.71
CA GLU A 40 -9.36 -4.54 -9.84
C GLU A 40 -9.72 -3.10 -10.19
N THR A 41 -9.10 -2.12 -9.53
CA THR A 41 -9.42 -0.70 -9.72
C THR A 41 -8.22 0.19 -9.42
N THR A 42 -8.08 1.27 -10.18
CA THR A 42 -7.13 2.35 -9.89
C THR A 42 -7.88 3.58 -9.42
N ILE A 43 -7.56 4.06 -8.21
CA ILE A 43 -8.19 5.21 -7.57
C ILE A 43 -7.29 6.43 -7.76
N ALA A 44 -7.74 7.37 -8.57
CA ALA A 44 -7.06 8.65 -8.78
C ALA A 44 -7.49 9.71 -7.74
N PRO A 45 -6.58 10.61 -7.33
CA PRO A 45 -6.94 11.70 -6.42
C PRO A 45 -7.87 12.71 -7.10
N ASP A 46 -8.91 13.14 -6.40
CA ASP A 46 -9.69 14.32 -6.80
C ASP A 46 -8.87 15.60 -6.54
N LYS A 47 -8.44 16.25 -7.61
CA LYS A 47 -7.62 17.45 -7.56
C LYS A 47 -8.34 18.63 -6.91
N ASN A 48 -9.67 18.68 -6.98
CA ASN A 48 -10.45 19.77 -6.39
C ASN A 48 -10.44 19.73 -4.85
N LEU A 49 -10.19 18.56 -4.27
CA LEU A 49 -10.18 18.36 -2.82
C LEU A 49 -8.77 18.48 -2.21
N SER A 50 -7.72 18.55 -3.03
CA SER A 50 -6.33 18.47 -2.57
C SER A 50 -5.99 19.52 -1.52
N ALA A 51 -6.35 20.79 -1.75
CA ALA A 51 -6.05 21.87 -0.81
C ALA A 51 -6.77 21.70 0.54
N ALA A 52 -8.07 21.35 0.48
CA ALA A 52 -8.87 21.11 1.68
C ALA A 52 -8.31 19.96 2.54
N TYR A 53 -7.88 18.86 1.91
CA TYR A 53 -7.26 17.75 2.64
C TYR A 53 -5.89 18.12 3.23
N SER A 54 -5.08 18.94 2.53
CA SER A 54 -3.81 19.43 3.06
C SER A 54 -3.99 20.29 4.31
N ASP A 55 -4.96 21.22 4.30
CA ASP A 55 -5.25 22.06 5.47
C ASP A 55 -5.68 21.24 6.68
N GLN A 56 -6.56 20.25 6.49
CA GLN A 56 -7.02 19.43 7.60
C GLN A 56 -5.98 18.45 8.10
N TYR A 57 -5.12 17.93 7.22
CA TYR A 57 -3.97 17.13 7.64
C TYR A 57 -3.02 17.95 8.51
N ALA A 58 -2.74 19.21 8.16
CA ALA A 58 -1.90 20.09 8.98
C ALA A 58 -2.50 20.33 10.38
N ARG A 59 -3.82 20.56 10.47
CA ARG A 59 -4.52 20.70 11.76
C ARG A 59 -4.45 19.41 12.60
N TYR A 60 -4.73 18.26 11.98
CA TYR A 60 -4.60 16.96 12.66
C TYR A 60 -3.20 16.77 13.25
N ARG A 61 -2.15 17.04 12.45
CA ARG A 61 -0.76 16.89 12.89
C ARG A 61 -0.39 17.82 14.02
N ALA A 62 -0.90 19.06 14.02
CA ALA A 62 -0.66 20.01 15.11
C ALA A 62 -1.34 19.59 16.41
N LEU A 63 -2.49 18.92 16.34
CA LEU A 63 -3.24 18.46 17.50
C LEU A 63 -2.66 17.18 18.13
N TYR A 64 -2.06 16.31 17.32
CA TYR A 64 -1.58 14.99 17.73
C TYR A 64 -0.67 14.98 18.98
N PRO A 65 0.33 15.88 19.14
CA PRO A 65 1.17 15.89 20.34
C PRO A 65 0.38 16.10 21.64
N ALA A 66 -0.58 17.02 21.63
CA ALA A 66 -1.41 17.33 22.80
C ALA A 66 -2.34 16.15 23.17
N ILE A 67 -2.83 15.41 22.16
CA ILE A 67 -3.62 14.20 22.38
C ILE A 67 -2.77 13.10 23.01
N GLU A 68 -1.56 12.85 22.49
CA GLU A 68 -0.68 11.82 23.02
C GLU A 68 -0.15 12.16 24.42
N GLU A 69 0.07 13.43 24.73
CA GLU A 69 0.41 13.89 26.10
C GLU A 69 -0.75 13.65 27.07
N ALA A 70 -1.99 13.95 26.69
CA ALA A 70 -3.17 13.73 27.53
C ALA A 70 -3.58 12.26 27.68
N ARG A 71 -3.02 11.36 26.85
CA ARG A 71 -3.29 9.91 26.87
C ARG A 71 -2.40 9.15 27.87
N GLN A 72 -1.31 9.74 28.33
CA GLN A 72 -0.41 9.18 29.36
C GLN A 72 -1.00 9.35 30.76
#